data_AF-E3ZTK3-F1
#
_entry.id   AF-E3ZTK3-F1
#
_cell.length_a   1.000
_cell.length_b   1.000
_cell.length_c   1.000
_cell.angle_alpha   90.00
_cell.angle_beta   90.00
_cell.angle_gamma   90.00
#
_symmetry.space_group_name_H-M   'P 1'
#
loop_
_entity.id
_entity.type
_entity.pdbx_description
1 polymer ?
#
loop_
_entity_poly.entity_id
_entity_poly.type
_entity_poly.pdbx_seq_one_letter_code
_entity_poly.pdbx_strand_id
1 'polypeptide(L)' 'GAALVIAGLLADGQTEIHGVEHIERGYSKIIEKLTAIGADITRSSTVETNI' A
#
# COMPACT_ATOMS: atom_id res chain seq x y z
N GLY A 1 -9.60 1.34 -3.79
CA GLY A 1 -8.26 0.81 -4.10
C GLY A 1 -7.24 1.93 -4.14
N ALA A 2 -6.81 2.35 -5.33
CA ALA A 2 -5.75 3.36 -5.49
C ALA A 2 -6.03 4.71 -4.78
N ALA A 3 -7.29 5.17 -4.74
CA ALA A 3 -7.65 6.38 -4.00
C ALA A 3 -7.28 6.32 -2.50
N LEU A 4 -7.41 5.14 -1.87
CA LEU A 4 -7.01 4.95 -0.47
C LEU A 4 -5.49 5.01 -0.31
N VAL A 5 -4.74 4.54 -1.30
CA VAL A 5 -3.27 4.63 -1.30
C VAL A 5 -2.85 6.10 -1.29
N ILE A 6 -3.45 6.92 -2.15
CA ILE A 6 -3.16 8.36 -2.19
C ILE A 6 -3.59 9.05 -0.88
N ALA A 7 -4.76 8.68 -0.34
CA ALA A 7 -5.21 9.22 0.95
C ALA A 7 -4.25 8.86 2.09
N GLY A 8 -3.73 7.61 2.11
CA GLY A 8 -2.76 7.16 3.11
C GLY A 8 -1.41 7.88 3.00
N LEU A 9 -0.96 8.19 1.79
CA LEU A 9 0.26 8.98 1.56
C LEU A 9 0.15 10.44 2.03
N LEU A 10 -1.08 10.98 2.09
CA LEU A 10 -1.36 12.33 2.59
C LEU A 10 -1.68 12.36 4.09
N ALA A 11 -1.96 11.21 4.70
CA ALA A 11 -2.36 11.13 6.10
C ALA A 11 -1.16 11.34 7.02
N ASP A 12 -1.39 12.02 8.14
CA ASP A 12 -0.39 12.11 9.20
C ASP A 12 -0.22 10.77 9.91
N GLY A 13 1.02 10.32 10.05
CA GLY A 13 1.38 9.07 10.73
C GLY A 13 1.51 7.88 9.78
N GLN A 14 1.03 6.71 10.21
CA GLN A 14 1.16 5.45 9.47
C GLN A 14 -0.23 4.96 9.06
N THR A 15 -0.41 4.66 7.78
CA THR A 15 -1.65 4.11 7.24
C THR A 15 -1.42 2.67 6.80
N GLU A 16 -2.19 1.73 7.35
CA GLU A 16 -2.20 0.34 6.91
C GLU A 16 -3.42 0.07 6.01
N ILE A 17 -3.19 -0.51 4.84
CA ILE A 17 -4.23 -0.81 3.85
C ILE A 17 -4.25 -2.31 3.58
N HIS A 18 -5.35 -2.96 3.93
CA HIS A 18 -5.58 -4.38 3.64
C HIS A 18 -6.29 -4.58 2.29
N GLY A 19 -6.22 -5.80 1.75
CA GLY A 19 -6.91 -6.15 0.50
C GLY A 19 -6.23 -5.61 -0.76
N VAL A 20 -4.89 -5.48 -0.73
CA VAL A 20 -4.07 -4.90 -1.82
C VAL A 20 -4.25 -5.64 -3.16
N GLU A 21 -4.63 -6.93 -3.14
CA GLU A 21 -4.93 -7.72 -4.34
C GLU A 21 -6.02 -7.10 -5.22
N HIS A 22 -6.99 -6.39 -4.62
CA HIS A 22 -8.03 -5.68 -5.36
C HIS A 22 -7.47 -4.44 -6.10
N ILE A 23 -6.39 -3.86 -5.59
CA ILE A 23 -5.71 -2.70 -6.18
C ILE A 23 -4.84 -3.16 -7.35
N GLU A 24 -4.11 -4.26 -7.18
CA GLU A 24 -3.18 -4.78 -8.20
C GLU A 24 -3.88 -5.23 -9.49
N ARG A 25 -5.14 -5.68 -9.42
CA ARG A 25 -5.94 -6.07 -10.60
C ARG A 25 -6.15 -4.95 -11.62
N GLY A 26 -6.10 -3.68 -11.19
CA GLY A 26 -6.27 -2.51 -12.06
C GLY A 26 -5.05 -1.59 -12.13
N TYR A 27 -4.08 -1.77 -11.22
CA TYR A 27 -2.90 -0.94 -11.11
C TYR A 27 -1.65 -1.81 -10.91
N SER A 28 -1.26 -2.50 -11.98
CA SER A 28 -0.07 -3.35 -11.98
C SER A 28 1.16 -2.58 -11.48
N LYS A 29 1.86 -3.16 -10.51
CA LYS A 29 3.10 -2.61 -9.94
C LYS A 29 2.93 -1.21 -9.35
N ILE A 30 1.75 -0.88 -8.81
CA ILE A 30 1.48 0.45 -8.23
C ILE A 30 2.48 0.81 -7.12
N ILE A 31 2.85 -0.14 -6.26
CA ILE A 31 3.83 0.06 -5.20
C ILE A 31 5.19 0.45 -5.80
N GLU A 32 5.72 -0.35 -6.74
CA GLU A 32 7.00 -0.06 -7.43
C GLU A 32 6.99 1.33 -8.08
N LYS A 33 5.89 1.69 -8.77
CA LYS A 33 5.74 2.98 -9.46
C LYS A 33 5.72 4.16 -8.48
N LEU A 34 5.03 4.02 -7.35
CA LEU A 34 4.95 5.07 -6.34
C LEU A 34 6.28 5.23 -5.59
N THR A 35 6.93 4.13 -5.23
CA THR A 35 8.28 4.19 -4.64
C THR A 35 9.30 4.81 -5.61
N ALA A 36 9.19 4.52 -6.91
CA ALA A 36 10.08 5.11 -7.92
C ALA A 36 9.97 6.65 -8.05
N ILE A 37 8.86 7.25 -7.62
CA ILE A 37 8.67 8.70 -7.57
C ILE A 37 8.85 9.28 -6.15
N GLY A 38 9.35 8.47 -5.21
CA GLY A 38 9.70 8.90 -3.86
C GLY A 38 8.61 8.73 -2.81
N ALA A 39 7.54 7.97 -3.09
CA ALA A 39 6.56 7.66 -2.06
C ALA A 39 7.11 6.70 -1.00
N ASP A 40 6.91 7.02 0.28
CA ASP A 40 7.21 6.13 1.40
C ASP A 40 6.06 5.14 1.58
N ILE A 41 6.19 3.99 0.90
CA ILE A 41 5.19 2.92 0.90
C ILE A 41 5.88 1.57 0.75
N THR A 42 5.43 0.58 1.52
CA THR A 42 5.93 -0.79 1.47
C THR A 42 4.78 -1.79 1.56
N ARG A 43 5.00 -3.02 1.07
CA ARG A 43 4.07 -4.13 1.27
C ARG A 43 4.48 -4.89 2.52
N SER A 44 3.63 -4.89 3.55
CA SER A 44 3.78 -5.77 4.70
C SER A 44 3.08 -7.10 4.44
N SER A 45 3.77 -8.20 4.72
CA SER A 45 3.17 -9.52 4.84
C SER A 45 2.92 -9.74 6.33
N THR A 46 1.67 -9.61 6.77
CA THR A 46 1.33 -9.94 8.16
C THR A 46 1.48 -11.45 8.33
N VAL A 47 2.57 -11.89 8.95
CA VAL A 47 2.70 -13.25 9.47
C VAL A 47 1.96 -13.24 10.80
N GLU A 48 0.73 -13.74 10.83
CA GLU A 48 0.05 -14.05 12.09
C GLU A 48 0.89 -15.09 12.83
N THR A 49 1.73 -14.62 13.76
CA THR A 49 2.38 -15.49 14.73
C THR A 49 1.35 -15.80 15.80
N ASN A 50 0.63 -16.89 15.62
CA ASN A 50 -0.24 -17.45 16.67
C ASN A 50 0.66 -17.84 17.85
N ILE A 51 0.48 -17.15 18.99
CA ILE A 51 1.07 -17.50 20.29
C ILE A 51 0.09 -18.36 21.08
#